data_AF-A0A4W4FDE2-F1
#
_entry.id   AF-A0A4W4FDE2-F1
#
_cell.length_a   1.000
_cell.length_b   1.000
_cell.length_c   1.000
_cell.angle_alpha   90.00
_cell.angle_beta   90.00
_cell.angle_gamma   90.00
#
_symmetry.space_group_name_H-M   'P 1'
#
loop_
_entity.id
_entity.type
_entity.pdbx_description
1 polymer ?
#
loop_
_entity_poly.entity_id
_entity_poly.type
_entity_poly.pdbx_seq_one_letter_code
_entity_poly.pdbx_strand_id
1 'polypeptide(L)'
;MKCEMPLFGNTFSPKKTPPRKSASLSNLHTLDRSTREVELGLEYGAPVMNIGGQSLKFEDGQWITESGGTVSNKEVQKLKKRNLQLEEENNLLKLKIDILLDMLSETTAESHVMQKELEDMKNHYKRKK
;
A
#
# COMPACT_ATOMS: atom_id res chain seq x y z
N MET A 1 68.41 48.18 -0.46
CA MET A 1 67.47 47.07 -0.18
C MET A 1 66.21 47.66 0.43
N LYS A 2 65.07 47.52 -0.25
CA LYS A 2 63.73 47.48 0.36
C LYS A 2 62.81 46.84 -0.67
N CYS A 3 62.42 45.60 -0.41
CA CYS A 3 61.39 44.89 -1.14
C CYS A 3 60.13 45.01 -0.28
N GLU A 4 59.13 45.77 -0.72
CA GLU A 4 57.82 45.80 -0.07
C GLU A 4 56.88 44.88 -0.86
N MET A 5 56.50 43.78 -0.21
CA MET A 5 55.28 43.04 -0.53
C MET A 5 54.26 43.33 0.58
N PRO A 6 53.03 43.78 0.24
CA PRO A 6 51.90 43.52 1.11
C PRO A 6 50.69 43.04 0.30
N LEU A 7 50.70 41.77 -0.10
CA LEU A 7 49.49 41.02 -0.45
C LEU A 7 48.72 40.51 0.81
N PHE A 8 49.05 41.03 2.00
CA PHE A 8 48.55 40.55 3.31
C PHE A 8 47.76 41.59 4.12
N GLY A 9 47.07 42.52 3.48
CA GLY A 9 46.20 43.48 4.17
C GLY A 9 44.73 43.06 4.13
N ASN A 10 44.21 42.46 5.22
CA ASN A 10 42.95 42.81 5.92
C ASN A 10 42.43 41.64 6.78
N THR A 11 42.43 41.78 8.11
CA THR A 11 41.92 40.79 9.07
C THR A 11 40.41 40.91 9.23
N PHE A 12 39.67 39.85 8.88
CA PHE A 12 38.21 39.78 8.89
C PHE A 12 37.61 39.99 10.30
N SER A 13 36.75 41.00 10.46
CA SER A 13 35.96 41.28 11.70
C SER A 13 34.48 41.52 11.34
N PRO A 14 33.62 40.48 11.34
CA PRO A 14 32.23 40.61 10.95
C PRO A 14 31.37 41.28 12.03
N LYS A 15 30.48 42.19 11.61
CA LYS A 15 29.61 42.99 12.47
C LYS A 15 28.46 42.18 13.07
N LYS A 16 27.96 42.59 14.25
CA LYS A 16 26.80 42.00 14.96
C LYS A 16 25.52 42.08 14.11
N THR A 17 24.76 40.99 14.05
CA THR A 17 23.55 40.88 13.22
C THR A 17 22.32 41.59 13.85
N PRO A 18 21.47 42.28 13.06
CA PRO A 18 20.32 43.03 13.59
C PRO A 18 19.19 42.14 14.14
N PRO A 19 18.37 42.65 15.08
CA PRO A 19 17.18 41.93 15.58
C PRO A 19 16.17 41.65 14.47
N ARG A 20 15.65 40.41 14.41
CA ARG A 20 14.57 40.05 13.46
C ARG A 20 13.24 40.63 13.92
N LYS A 21 12.56 41.36 13.04
CA LYS A 21 11.16 41.81 13.22
C LYS A 21 10.23 40.62 12.95
N SER A 22 9.32 40.29 13.86
CA SER A 22 8.24 39.33 13.59
C SER A 22 7.24 39.96 12.63
N ALA A 23 6.96 39.31 11.50
CA ALA A 23 5.93 39.75 10.57
C ALA A 23 4.54 39.36 11.11
N SER A 24 3.68 40.34 11.35
CA SER A 24 2.24 40.12 11.56
C SER A 24 1.62 39.64 10.24
N LEU A 25 0.83 38.57 10.26
CA LEU A 25 0.11 38.05 9.08
C LEU A 25 -1.10 38.91 8.68
N SER A 26 -1.21 40.15 9.19
CA SER A 26 -2.30 41.10 8.89
C SER A 26 -2.28 41.68 7.48
N ASN A 27 -1.38 41.22 6.60
CA ASN A 27 -1.25 41.70 5.23
C ASN A 27 -2.34 41.16 4.27
N LEU A 28 -3.43 40.60 4.78
CA LEU A 28 -4.53 40.04 3.98
C LEU A 28 -5.12 41.04 2.97
N HIS A 29 -5.16 42.33 3.32
CA HIS A 29 -5.66 43.40 2.43
C HIS A 29 -4.68 43.78 1.31
N THR A 30 -3.43 43.32 1.38
CA THR A 30 -2.40 43.60 0.36
C THR A 30 -2.33 42.53 -0.73
N LEU A 31 -2.97 41.37 -0.49
CA LEU A 31 -3.10 40.33 -1.51
C LEU A 31 -4.10 40.78 -2.57
N ASP A 32 -3.76 40.54 -3.83
CA ASP A 32 -4.67 40.75 -4.94
C ASP A 32 -5.88 39.80 -4.83
N ARG A 33 -6.97 40.20 -5.47
CA ARG A 33 -8.25 39.48 -5.38
C ARG A 33 -8.13 38.01 -5.77
N SER A 34 -7.38 37.71 -6.84
CA SER A 34 -7.16 36.35 -7.33
C SER A 34 -6.41 35.47 -6.32
N THR A 35 -5.28 35.93 -5.80
CA THR A 35 -4.50 35.16 -4.81
C THR A 35 -5.31 34.88 -3.55
N ARG A 36 -6.10 35.87 -3.10
CA ARG A 36 -6.99 35.71 -1.95
C ARG A 36 -8.10 34.68 -2.19
N GLU A 37 -8.68 34.65 -3.38
CA GLU A 37 -9.71 33.68 -3.75
C GLU A 37 -9.14 32.26 -3.89
N VAL A 38 -7.89 32.10 -4.34
CA VAL A 38 -7.23 30.79 -4.44
C VAL A 38 -6.81 30.24 -3.08
N GLU A 39 -6.19 31.07 -2.22
CA GLU A 39 -5.64 30.58 -0.95
C GLU A 39 -6.67 30.50 0.18
N LEU A 40 -7.69 31.37 0.14
CA LEU A 40 -8.64 31.57 1.24
C LEU A 40 -10.09 31.62 0.77
N GLY A 41 -10.36 31.30 -0.50
CA GLY A 41 -11.72 31.22 -1.04
C GLY A 41 -12.47 29.98 -0.56
N LEU A 42 -13.76 29.96 -0.86
CA LEU A 42 -14.66 28.85 -0.51
C LEU A 42 -14.48 27.62 -1.43
N GLU A 43 -13.83 27.78 -2.59
CA GLU A 43 -13.45 26.67 -3.47
C GLU A 43 -12.11 26.05 -3.03
N TYR A 44 -12.12 25.36 -1.89
CA TYR A 44 -10.92 24.73 -1.32
C TYR A 44 -10.55 23.38 -1.98
N GLY A 45 -11.36 22.88 -2.92
CA GLY A 45 -11.13 21.60 -3.59
C GLY A 45 -11.09 20.40 -2.62
N ALA A 46 -10.48 19.30 -3.05
CA ALA A 46 -10.15 18.22 -2.14
C ALA A 46 -9.02 18.66 -1.18
N PRO A 47 -9.08 18.37 0.13
CA PRO A 47 -8.01 18.72 1.05
C PRO A 47 -6.65 18.20 0.58
N VAL A 48 -5.64 19.07 0.62
CA VAL A 48 -4.24 18.75 0.28
C VAL A 48 -3.30 19.04 1.46
N MET A 49 -2.23 18.26 1.60
CA MET A 49 -1.29 18.33 2.72
C MET A 49 0.15 18.13 2.22
N ASN A 50 1.05 19.07 2.54
CA ASN A 50 2.48 18.96 2.20
C ASN A 50 3.33 18.79 3.47
N ILE A 51 3.92 17.61 3.65
CA ILE A 51 4.80 17.31 4.79
C ILE A 51 6.09 16.68 4.25
N GLY A 52 7.24 17.22 4.65
CA GLY A 52 8.54 16.66 4.26
C GLY A 52 8.82 16.68 2.75
N GLY A 53 8.18 17.59 2.00
CA GLY A 53 8.31 17.68 0.55
C GLY A 53 7.44 16.69 -0.23
N GLN A 54 6.57 15.93 0.44
CA GLN A 54 5.56 15.09 -0.19
C GLN A 54 4.21 15.79 -0.14
N SER A 55 3.54 15.93 -1.28
CA SER A 55 2.16 16.44 -1.33
C SER A 55 1.17 15.27 -1.34
N LEU A 56 0.12 15.36 -0.52
CA LEU A 56 -0.94 14.38 -0.33
C LEU A 56 -2.29 15.04 -0.65
N LYS A 57 -3.13 14.41 -1.46
CA LYS A 57 -4.52 14.79 -1.72
C LYS A 57 -5.47 13.79 -1.06
N PHE A 58 -6.62 14.26 -0.60
CA PHE A 58 -7.63 13.42 0.01
C PHE A 58 -8.70 13.03 -1.02
N GLU A 59 -8.75 11.75 -1.41
CA GLU A 59 -9.68 11.23 -2.43
C GLU A 59 -10.28 9.90 -1.92
N ASP A 60 -11.59 9.70 -2.10
CA ASP A 60 -12.34 8.51 -1.65
C ASP A 60 -12.09 8.09 -0.18
N GLY A 61 -11.88 9.07 0.70
CA GLY A 61 -11.64 8.83 2.13
C GLY A 61 -10.19 8.49 2.51
N GLN A 62 -9.24 8.56 1.56
CA GLN A 62 -7.83 8.23 1.79
C GLN A 62 -6.90 9.38 1.38
N TRP A 63 -5.85 9.60 2.18
CA TRP A 63 -4.73 10.47 1.80
C TRP A 63 -3.85 9.73 0.81
N ILE A 64 -4.00 10.08 -0.46
CA ILE A 64 -3.15 9.58 -1.53
C ILE A 64 -2.09 10.63 -1.83
N THR A 65 -0.88 10.21 -2.09
CA THR A 65 0.18 11.15 -2.43
C THR A 65 -0.12 11.78 -3.79
N GLU A 66 -0.40 13.09 -3.81
CA GLU A 66 -0.57 13.90 -5.02
C GLU A 66 0.68 13.79 -5.89
N SER A 67 1.84 13.74 -5.24
CA SER A 67 3.11 13.31 -5.81
C SER A 67 3.44 11.91 -5.31
N GLY A 68 2.84 10.87 -5.90
CA GLY A 68 3.10 9.42 -5.70
C GLY A 68 4.31 9.07 -4.83
N GLY A 69 4.16 9.19 -3.51
CA GLY A 69 5.13 8.86 -2.49
C GLY A 69 5.08 7.37 -2.26
N THR A 70 5.69 6.66 -3.21
CA THR A 70 6.58 5.54 -2.95
C THR A 70 6.13 4.57 -1.83
N VAL A 71 5.02 3.85 -2.01
CA VAL A 71 5.22 2.40 -1.91
C VAL A 71 6.26 2.14 -3.00
N SER A 72 7.45 1.66 -2.64
CA SER A 72 8.47 1.42 -3.67
C SER A 72 7.76 0.66 -4.78
N ASN A 73 7.84 1.09 -6.03
CA ASN A 73 7.21 0.34 -7.12
C ASN A 73 7.61 -1.16 -7.04
N LYS A 74 8.78 -1.44 -6.46
CA LYS A 74 9.25 -2.77 -6.06
C LYS A 74 8.37 -3.47 -5.00
N GLU A 75 7.95 -2.79 -3.95
CA GLU A 75 7.03 -3.30 -2.92
C GLU A 75 5.63 -3.55 -3.50
N VAL A 76 5.10 -2.64 -4.31
CA VAL A 76 3.81 -2.86 -5.02
C VAL A 76 3.91 -4.09 -5.93
N GLN A 77 4.99 -4.21 -6.71
CA GLN A 77 5.22 -5.36 -7.58
C GLN A 77 5.42 -6.66 -6.79
N LYS A 78 6.11 -6.61 -5.65
CA LYS A 78 6.30 -7.78 -4.77
C LYS A 78 4.98 -8.24 -4.16
N LEU A 79 4.14 -7.30 -3.73
CA LEU A 79 2.80 -7.59 -3.22
C LEU A 79 1.90 -8.17 -4.31
N LYS A 80 1.92 -7.62 -5.52
CA LYS A 80 1.17 -8.17 -6.67
C LYS A 80 1.61 -9.60 -6.99
N LYS A 81 2.92 -9.87 -7.04
CA LYS A 81 3.45 -11.23 -7.27
C LYS A 81 3.02 -12.20 -6.18
N ARG A 82 3.09 -11.80 -4.91
CA ARG A 82 2.61 -12.65 -3.79
C ARG A 82 1.12 -12.91 -3.88
N ASN A 83 0.33 -11.90 -4.23
CA ASN A 83 -1.12 -12.05 -4.34
C ASN A 83 -1.46 -13.06 -5.44
N LEU A 84 -0.82 -12.95 -6.61
CA LEU A 84 -0.98 -13.91 -7.70
C LEU A 84 -0.60 -15.34 -7.28
N GLN A 85 0.53 -15.52 -6.59
CA GLN A 85 0.95 -16.83 -6.08
C GLN A 85 -0.07 -17.41 -5.08
N LEU A 86 -0.58 -16.59 -4.17
CA LEU A 86 -1.59 -17.01 -3.21
C LEU A 86 -2.91 -17.38 -3.91
N GLU A 87 -3.27 -16.68 -4.97
CA GLU A 87 -4.45 -16.99 -5.77
C GLU A 87 -4.29 -18.33 -6.53
N GLU A 88 -3.14 -18.58 -7.13
CA GLU A 88 -2.81 -19.85 -7.77
C GLU A 88 -2.81 -21.02 -6.77
N GLU A 89 -2.19 -20.84 -5.59
CA GLU A 89 -2.23 -21.83 -4.51
C GLU A 89 -3.65 -22.08 -4.02
N ASN A 90 -4.47 -21.03 -3.88
CA ASN A 90 -5.86 -21.16 -3.47
C ASN A 90 -6.67 -21.98 -4.48
N ASN A 91 -6.48 -21.70 -5.78
CA ASN A 91 -7.15 -22.44 -6.85
C ASN A 91 -6.70 -23.91 -6.86
N LEU A 92 -5.40 -24.18 -6.72
CA LEU A 92 -4.88 -25.55 -6.62
C LEU A 92 -5.45 -26.30 -5.41
N LEU A 93 -5.54 -25.64 -4.25
CA LEU A 93 -6.10 -26.24 -3.05
C LEU A 93 -7.59 -26.58 -3.22
N LYS A 94 -8.37 -25.72 -3.87
CA LYS A 94 -9.77 -26.01 -4.22
C LYS A 94 -9.89 -27.25 -5.10
N LEU A 95 -9.10 -27.31 -6.18
CA LEU A 95 -9.06 -28.49 -7.06
C LEU A 95 -8.69 -29.78 -6.32
N LYS A 96 -7.73 -29.72 -5.38
CA LYS A 96 -7.37 -30.88 -4.56
C LYS A 96 -8.51 -31.34 -3.66
N ILE A 97 -9.26 -30.40 -3.07
CA ILE A 97 -10.43 -30.71 -2.26
C ILE A 97 -11.49 -31.40 -3.11
N ASP A 98 -11.79 -30.86 -4.29
CA ASP A 98 -12.79 -31.45 -5.20
C ASP A 98 -12.43 -32.88 -5.59
N ILE A 99 -11.19 -33.13 -6.01
CA ILE A 99 -10.72 -34.48 -6.36
C ILE A 99 -10.76 -35.42 -5.14
N LEU A 100 -10.38 -34.94 -3.95
CA LEU A 100 -10.46 -35.75 -2.73
C LEU A 100 -11.90 -36.12 -2.39
N LEU A 101 -12.86 -35.20 -2.59
CA LEU A 101 -14.28 -35.48 -2.39
C LEU A 101 -14.81 -36.49 -3.39
N ASP A 102 -14.39 -36.42 -4.65
CA ASP A 102 -14.75 -37.41 -5.67
C ASP A 102 -14.22 -38.80 -5.29
N MET A 103 -12.94 -38.91 -4.93
CA MET A 103 -12.33 -40.19 -4.52
C MET A 103 -12.97 -40.78 -3.25
N LEU A 104 -13.32 -39.93 -2.27
CA LEU A 104 -14.03 -40.38 -1.06
C LEU A 104 -15.44 -40.86 -1.39
N SER A 105 -16.12 -40.18 -2.31
CA SER A 105 -17.47 -40.56 -2.75
C SER A 105 -17.44 -41.90 -3.51
N GLU A 106 -16.46 -42.09 -4.40
CA GLU A 106 -16.22 -43.34 -5.11
C GLU A 106 -15.93 -44.49 -4.14
N THR A 107 -14.98 -44.31 -3.21
CA THR A 107 -14.63 -45.33 -2.20
C THR A 107 -15.84 -45.69 -1.33
N THR A 108 -16.66 -44.71 -0.97
CA THR A 108 -17.87 -44.94 -0.16
C THR A 108 -18.92 -45.74 -0.95
N ALA A 109 -19.11 -45.42 -2.24
CA ALA A 109 -20.01 -46.17 -3.11
C ALA A 109 -19.53 -47.63 -3.28
N GLU A 110 -18.25 -47.85 -3.54
CA GLU A 110 -17.64 -49.19 -3.63
C GLU A 110 -17.83 -49.99 -2.33
N SER A 111 -17.59 -49.35 -1.18
CA SER A 111 -17.80 -49.97 0.12
C SER A 111 -19.25 -50.43 0.33
N HIS A 112 -20.22 -49.59 -0.04
CA HIS A 112 -21.64 -49.96 0.04
C HIS A 112 -22.01 -51.12 -0.89
N VAL A 113 -21.44 -51.16 -2.10
CA VAL A 113 -21.64 -52.28 -3.03
C VAL A 113 -21.07 -53.57 -2.45
N MET A 114 -19.81 -53.57 -1.98
CA MET A 114 -19.19 -54.74 -1.36
C MET A 114 -19.94 -55.24 -0.13
N GLN A 115 -20.43 -54.32 0.72
CA GLN A 115 -21.21 -54.68 1.90
C GLN A 115 -22.50 -55.41 1.52
N LYS A 116 -23.21 -54.90 0.49
CA LYS A 116 -24.43 -55.52 -0.03
C LYS A 116 -24.17 -56.92 -0.58
N GLU A 117 -23.11 -57.10 -1.36
CA GLU A 117 -22.73 -58.41 -1.91
C GLU A 117 -22.43 -59.44 -0.80
N LEU A 118 -21.73 -59.02 0.26
CA LEU A 118 -21.47 -59.87 1.43
C LEU A 118 -22.77 -60.26 2.15
N GLU A 119 -23.69 -59.32 2.32
CA GLU A 119 -25.00 -59.58 2.92
C GLU A 119 -25.82 -60.57 2.08
N ASP A 120 -25.83 -60.40 0.76
CA ASP A 120 -26.50 -61.30 -0.17
C ASP A 120 -25.89 -62.71 -0.10
N MET A 121 -24.56 -62.84 -0.11
CA MET A 121 -23.88 -64.13 0.03
C MET A 121 -24.19 -64.82 1.36
N LYS A 122 -24.20 -64.08 2.46
CA LYS A 122 -24.59 -64.60 3.79
C LYS A 122 -26.03 -65.09 3.80
N ASN A 123 -26.94 -64.37 3.14
CA ASN A 123 -28.34 -64.75 3.02
C ASN A 123 -28.52 -66.02 2.17
N HIS A 124 -27.78 -66.16 1.06
CA HIS A 124 -27.77 -67.37 0.24
C HIS A 124 -27.23 -68.58 1.02
N TYR A 125 -26.17 -68.41 1.81
CA TYR A 125 -25.62 -69.48 2.63
C TYR A 125 -26.60 -69.95 3.71
N LYS A 126 -27.30 -69.02 4.37
CA LYS A 126 -28.36 -69.34 5.35
C LYS A 126 -29.53 -70.10 4.75
N ARG A 127 -29.91 -69.82 3.49
CA ARG A 127 -31.02 -70.50 2.81
C ARG A 127 -30.67 -71.93 2.34
N LYS A 128 -29.38 -72.25 2.19
CA LYS A 128 -28.91 -73.58 1.75
C LYS A 128 -28.65 -74.56 2.91
N LYS A 129 -28.75 -74.11 4.16
CA LYS A 129 -28.57 -74.92 5.37
C LYS A 129 -29.92 -75.17 6.03
#